data_AF-A0A9P6HFF9-F1
#
_entry.id   AF-A0A9P6HFF9-F1
#
_cell.length_a   1.000
_cell.length_b   1.000
_cell.length_c   1.000
_cell.angle_alpha   90.00
_cell.angle_beta   90.00
_cell.angle_gamma   90.00
#
_symmetry.space_group_name_H-M   'P 1'
#
loop_
_entity.id
_entity.type
_entity.pdbx_description
1 polymer ?
#
loop_
_entity_poly.entity_id
_entity_poly.type
_entity_poly.pdbx_seq_one_letter_code
_entity_poly.pdbx_strand_id
1 'polypeptide(L)'
;MGINTRPAFPSFDRRNPRPDCLSRYIRLTGSSNPNPPSEMCEHEIVGDYYRGCGHFHGRYYTGEVQDCNSTNCKASKAHKHTARNCGCINVVTNVNRVQNMFQAKHPDCQ
;
A
#
# COMPACT_ATOMS: atom_id res chain seq x y z
N MET A 1 -17.09 -17.14 65.78
CA MET A 1 -16.67 -18.00 64.64
C MET A 1 -17.71 -17.78 63.54
N GLY A 2 -17.46 -17.28 62.34
CA GLY A 2 -16.26 -16.79 61.67
C GLY A 2 -16.72 -15.79 60.60
N ILE A 3 -15.94 -14.71 60.46
CA ILE A 3 -16.09 -13.60 59.53
C ILE A 3 -15.91 -14.07 58.08
N ASN A 4 -16.90 -13.85 57.21
CA ASN A 4 -16.74 -14.04 55.76
C ASN A 4 -16.26 -12.72 55.12
N THR A 5 -14.95 -12.60 54.98
CA THR A 5 -14.26 -11.51 54.28
C THR A 5 -14.40 -11.66 52.78
N ARG A 6 -15.07 -10.70 52.12
CA ARG A 6 -15.03 -10.54 50.65
C ARG A 6 -13.72 -9.85 50.28
N PRO A 7 -12.97 -10.29 49.24
CA PRO A 7 -11.81 -9.54 48.76
C PRO A 7 -12.25 -8.27 48.02
N ALA A 8 -11.63 -7.15 48.38
CA ALA A 8 -11.77 -5.87 47.71
C ALA A 8 -11.06 -5.91 46.35
N PHE A 9 -11.77 -5.55 45.29
CA PHE A 9 -11.19 -5.31 43.96
C PHE A 9 -10.51 -3.93 43.93
N PRO A 10 -9.35 -3.77 43.27
CA PRO A 10 -8.68 -2.48 43.20
C PRO A 10 -9.41 -1.52 42.24
N SER A 11 -9.65 -0.31 42.74
CA SER A 11 -10.16 0.84 41.98
C SER A 11 -9.18 1.21 40.86
N PHE A 12 -9.59 1.01 39.60
CA PHE A 12 -8.85 1.49 38.44
C PHE A 12 -9.11 2.99 38.28
N ASP A 13 -8.20 3.80 38.82
CA ASP A 13 -8.16 5.23 38.60
C ASP A 13 -7.90 5.51 37.11
N ARG A 14 -8.86 6.15 36.44
CA ARG A 14 -8.85 6.35 34.99
C ARG A 14 -8.94 7.82 34.61
N ARG A 15 -8.30 8.71 35.38
CA ARG A 15 -8.22 10.13 35.00
C ARG A 15 -6.81 10.70 35.15
N ASN A 16 -6.10 10.68 34.02
CA ASN A 16 -5.21 11.72 33.49
C ASN A 16 -3.78 11.23 33.19
N PRO A 17 -3.44 11.11 31.90
CA PRO A 17 -2.35 11.92 31.39
C PRO A 17 -2.81 12.85 30.26
N ARG A 18 -2.46 14.14 30.38
CA ARG A 18 -2.38 15.10 29.27
C ARG A 18 -1.34 14.58 28.26
N PRO A 19 -1.55 14.74 26.94
CA PRO A 19 -1.36 16.04 26.31
C PRO A 19 -2.45 16.43 25.29
N ASP A 20 -2.97 17.64 25.46
CA ASP A 20 -3.13 18.66 24.42
C ASP A 20 -2.51 18.33 23.05
N CYS A 21 -3.33 17.84 22.12
CA CYS A 21 -3.21 18.14 20.68
C CYS A 21 -4.43 17.62 19.88
N LEU A 22 -5.65 17.95 20.31
CA LEU A 22 -6.80 17.85 19.42
C LEU A 22 -7.05 19.21 18.76
N SER A 23 -7.03 19.16 17.43
CA SER A 23 -7.82 20.01 16.54
C SER A 23 -7.65 21.52 16.65
N ARG A 24 -6.58 22.03 16.02
CA ARG A 24 -6.79 23.15 15.11
C ARG A 24 -7.15 22.59 13.74
N TYR A 25 -8.44 22.67 13.43
CA TYR A 25 -8.96 22.60 12.06
C TYR A 25 -8.23 23.66 11.23
N ILE A 26 -7.25 23.22 10.42
CA ILE A 26 -6.76 24.02 9.31
C ILE A 26 -7.74 23.75 8.15
N ARG A 27 -8.69 24.68 7.96
CA ARG A 27 -9.30 24.91 6.67
C ARG A 27 -8.29 25.69 5.82
N LEU A 28 -7.72 25.03 4.83
CA LEU A 28 -7.14 25.63 3.63
C LEU A 28 -7.83 24.93 2.45
N THR A 29 -8.92 25.47 1.94
CA THR A 29 -8.95 26.17 0.64
C THR A 29 -8.16 25.44 -0.45
N GLY A 30 -8.89 24.76 -1.34
CA GLY A 30 -8.46 24.49 -2.72
C GLY A 30 -7.30 23.51 -2.90
N SER A 31 -7.62 22.23 -3.12
CA SER A 31 -6.76 21.37 -3.95
C SER A 31 -7.63 20.51 -4.85
N SER A 32 -7.92 21.04 -6.03
CA SER A 32 -8.17 20.23 -7.21
C SER A 32 -6.88 19.49 -7.55
N ASN A 33 -6.66 18.32 -6.97
CA ASN A 33 -5.59 17.43 -7.40
C ASN A 33 -6.24 16.11 -7.85
N PRO A 34 -6.41 15.87 -9.17
CA PRO A 34 -7.18 14.75 -9.70
C PRO A 34 -6.39 13.43 -9.74
N ASN A 35 -5.49 13.16 -8.78
CA ASN A 35 -4.83 11.87 -8.70
C ASN A 35 -4.66 11.46 -7.22
N PRO A 36 -5.21 10.31 -6.78
CA PRO A 36 -4.88 9.77 -5.47
C PRO A 36 -3.37 9.51 -5.41
N PRO A 37 -2.70 9.71 -4.25
CA PRO A 37 -1.33 9.23 -4.09
C PRO A 37 -1.37 7.74 -4.40
N SER A 38 -0.55 7.32 -5.36
CA SER A 38 -0.40 5.93 -5.76
C SER A 38 0.00 5.15 -4.51
N GLU A 39 -0.96 4.54 -3.81
CA GLU A 39 -0.67 3.66 -2.66
C GLU A 39 0.05 2.37 -3.08
N MET A 40 0.22 2.19 -4.39
CA MET A 40 0.82 1.05 -5.03
C MET A 40 2.22 1.42 -5.52
N CYS A 41 3.19 0.53 -5.28
CA CYS A 41 4.48 0.60 -5.95
C CYS A 41 4.30 0.07 -7.37
N GLU A 42 4.76 0.81 -8.37
CA GLU A 42 4.57 0.40 -9.77
C GLU A 42 5.89 -0.09 -10.36
N HIS A 43 5.86 -1.23 -11.03
CA HIS A 43 6.99 -1.75 -11.79
C HIS A 43 6.66 -1.67 -13.28
N GLU A 44 7.51 -0.99 -14.04
CA GLU A 44 7.34 -0.94 -15.49
C GLU A 44 7.77 -2.29 -16.10
N ILE A 45 6.84 -2.91 -16.83
CA ILE A 45 7.09 -4.10 -17.63
C ILE A 45 6.92 -3.78 -19.10
N VAL A 46 7.96 -4.04 -19.88
CA VAL A 46 7.96 -3.82 -21.32
C VAL A 46 7.67 -5.12 -22.03
N GLY A 47 6.74 -5.09 -22.98
CA GLY A 47 6.25 -6.27 -23.67
C GLY A 47 5.64 -5.99 -25.03
N ASP A 48 5.19 -7.05 -25.68
CA ASP A 48 4.50 -6.99 -26.96
C ASP A 48 2.99 -7.18 -26.75
N TYR A 49 2.18 -6.44 -27.50
CA TYR A 49 0.73 -6.61 -27.52
C TYR A 49 0.27 -7.28 -28.80
N TYR A 50 -0.43 -8.41 -28.68
CA TYR A 50 -0.91 -9.20 -29.81
C TYR A 50 -2.40 -8.95 -30.03
N ARG A 51 -2.75 -8.20 -31.07
CA ARG A 51 -4.14 -7.89 -31.42
C ARG A 51 -4.95 -9.09 -31.90
N GLY A 52 -4.29 -10.11 -32.45
CA GLY A 52 -4.98 -11.34 -32.88
C GLY A 52 -5.62 -12.12 -31.74
N CYS A 53 -5.11 -11.98 -30.51
CA CYS A 53 -5.64 -12.62 -29.30
C CYS A 53 -5.98 -11.64 -28.16
N GLY A 54 -5.62 -10.35 -28.28
CA GLY A 54 -5.91 -9.32 -27.29
C GLY A 54 -5.04 -9.35 -26.03
N HIS A 55 -3.94 -10.11 -26.02
CA HIS A 55 -3.11 -10.33 -24.84
C HIS A 55 -1.78 -9.54 -24.89
N PHE A 56 -1.37 -9.05 -23.72
CA PHE A 56 -0.06 -8.43 -23.49
C PHE A 56 0.93 -9.48 -22.98
N HIS A 57 2.05 -9.64 -23.68
CA HIS A 57 3.16 -10.47 -23.25
C HIS A 57 4.33 -9.60 -22.82
N GLY A 58 4.51 -9.47 -21.50
CA GLY A 58 5.68 -8.84 -20.91
C GLY A 58 6.96 -9.63 -21.20
N ARG A 59 8.01 -8.95 -21.67
CA ARG A 59 9.32 -9.54 -21.95
C ARG A 59 10.30 -9.35 -20.82
N TYR A 60 10.42 -8.12 -20.32
CA TYR A 60 11.36 -7.77 -19.26
C TYR A 60 10.87 -6.56 -18.47
N TYR A 61 11.29 -6.50 -17.21
CA TYR A 61 11.14 -5.30 -16.38
C TYR A 61 12.25 -4.32 -16.72
N THR A 62 11.91 -3.04 -16.87
CA THR A 62 12.93 -2.00 -17.14
C THR A 62 13.77 -1.68 -15.91
N GLY A 63 13.29 -2.07 -14.72
CA GLY A 63 13.86 -1.66 -13.45
C GLY A 63 13.39 -0.28 -13.00
N GLU A 64 12.53 0.39 -13.79
CA GLU A 64 11.81 1.56 -13.31
C GLU A 64 10.76 1.12 -12.29
N VAL A 65 11.00 1.53 -11.05
CA VAL A 65 10.12 1.30 -9.91
C VAL A 65 9.64 2.65 -9.40
N GLN A 66 8.34 2.90 -9.50
CA GLN A 66 7.72 4.05 -8.85
C GLN A 66 7.37 3.65 -7.42
N ASP A 67 8.05 4.29 -6.48
CA ASP A 67 7.84 4.05 -5.06
C ASP A 67 6.71 4.93 -4.54
N CYS A 68 5.78 4.34 -3.80
CA CYS A 68 4.68 5.10 -3.19
C CYS A 68 5.13 5.95 -1.99
N ASN A 69 6.39 5.81 -1.55
CA ASN A 69 7.01 6.46 -0.39
C ASN A 69 6.19 6.34 0.91
N SER A 70 5.34 5.31 1.00
CA SER A 70 4.51 5.05 2.17
C SER A 70 5.28 4.25 3.21
N THR A 71 5.20 4.66 4.48
CA THR A 71 5.82 3.93 5.60
C THR A 71 5.11 2.61 5.93
N ASN A 72 3.88 2.45 5.42
CA ASN A 72 3.01 1.29 5.66
C ASN A 72 3.01 0.29 4.49
N CYS A 73 3.66 0.61 3.38
CA CYS A 73 3.82 -0.29 2.24
C CYS A 73 5.10 -1.13 2.44
N LYS A 74 5.01 -2.45 2.22
CA LYS A 74 6.16 -3.36 2.33
C LYS A 74 7.14 -3.25 1.15
N ALA A 75 6.66 -2.86 -0.03
CA ALA A 75 7.50 -2.69 -1.23
C ALA A 75 8.19 -1.32 -1.29
N SER A 76 7.73 -0.35 -0.49
CA SER A 76 8.27 1.00 -0.44
C SER A 76 9.62 1.08 0.25
N LYS A 77 10.52 1.93 -0.25
CA LYS A 77 11.80 2.26 0.39
C LYS A 77 11.63 2.98 1.73
N ALA A 78 10.51 3.69 1.92
CA ALA A 78 10.19 4.37 3.16
C ALA A 78 9.62 3.44 4.24
N HIS A 79 9.56 2.13 3.98
CA HIS A 79 9.06 1.15 4.93
C HIS A 79 9.81 1.21 6.27
N LYS A 80 9.07 1.53 7.33
CA LYS A 80 9.66 1.73 8.67
C LYS A 80 9.88 0.43 9.43
N HIS A 81 9.10 -0.60 9.14
CA HIS A 81 9.09 -1.83 9.94
C HIS A 81 10.14 -2.83 9.42
N THR A 82 11.08 -3.23 10.26
CA THR A 82 12.09 -4.24 9.87
C THR A 82 11.73 -5.64 10.39
N ALA A 83 10.59 -5.79 11.06
CA ALA A 83 10.14 -7.07 11.59
C ALA A 83 9.83 -8.06 10.45
N ARG A 84 10.28 -9.31 10.62
CA ARG A 84 10.15 -10.39 9.62
C ARG A 84 8.68 -10.66 9.22
N ASN A 85 7.76 -10.44 10.15
CA ASN A 85 6.31 -10.54 9.96
C ASN A 85 5.62 -9.18 10.13
N CYS A 86 6.03 -8.11 9.42
CA CYS A 86 5.18 -6.92 9.38
C CYS A 86 3.84 -7.27 8.69
N GLY A 87 2.72 -6.89 9.31
CA GLY A 87 1.39 -6.91 8.70
C GLY A 87 1.15 -5.80 7.67
N CYS A 88 2.21 -5.19 7.17
CA CYS A 88 2.19 -4.12 6.19
C CYS A 88 1.75 -4.67 4.83
N ILE A 89 0.91 -3.92 4.13
CA ILE A 89 0.37 -4.36 2.84
C ILE A 89 1.48 -4.29 1.79
N ASN A 90 1.59 -5.34 0.98
CA ASN A 90 2.49 -5.36 -0.16
C ASN A 90 1.69 -5.07 -1.42
N VAL A 91 1.69 -3.82 -1.85
CA VAL A 91 0.92 -3.38 -3.01
C VAL A 91 1.88 -3.06 -4.14
N VAL A 92 2.05 -4.01 -5.06
CA VAL A 92 2.88 -3.84 -6.26
C VAL A 92 2.00 -4.05 -7.49
N THR A 93 1.98 -3.06 -8.37
CA THR A 93 1.30 -3.11 -9.66
C THR A 93 2.31 -3.10 -10.80
N ASN A 94 1.96 -3.76 -11.90
CA ASN A 94 2.78 -3.73 -13.11
C ASN A 94 2.18 -2.72 -14.08
N VAL A 95 2.98 -1.75 -14.52
CA VAL A 95 2.62 -0.81 -15.58
C VAL A 95 3.09 -1.43 -16.90
N ASN A 96 2.11 -1.88 -17.69
CA ASN A 96 2.36 -2.53 -18.96
C ASN A 96 2.70 -1.50 -20.03
N ARG A 97 3.96 -1.47 -20.47
CA ARG A 97 4.40 -0.68 -21.61
C ARG A 97 4.53 -1.55 -22.85
N VAL A 98 3.74 -1.22 -23.86
CA VAL A 98 3.76 -1.91 -25.15
C VAL A 98 4.91 -1.36 -26.00
N GLN A 99 5.88 -2.22 -26.32
CA GLN A 99 6.98 -1.92 -27.24
C GLN A 99 6.55 -2.13 -28.69
N ASN A 100 5.97 -3.29 -28.99
CA ASN A 100 5.47 -3.62 -30.33
C ASN A 100 4.01 -4.03 -30.28
N MET A 101 3.29 -3.70 -31.34
CA MET A 101 1.90 -4.13 -31.52
C MET A 101 1.80 -5.02 -32.76
N PHE A 102 1.65 -6.32 -32.54
CA PHE A 102 1.50 -7.30 -33.60
C PHE A 102 0.03 -7.52 -33.94
N GLN A 103 -0.29 -7.61 -35.24
CA GLN A 103 -1.65 -7.94 -35.71
C GLN A 103 -1.93 -9.44 -35.71
N ALA A 104 -0.89 -10.26 -35.57
CA ALA A 104 -1.00 -11.71 -35.48
C ALA A 104 -1.39 -12.16 -34.07
N LYS A 105 -1.79 -13.44 -33.95
CA LYS A 105 -1.91 -14.13 -32.65
C LYS A 105 -0.52 -14.46 -32.12
N HIS A 106 -0.35 -14.45 -30.81
CA HIS A 106 0.85 -15.02 -30.19
C HIS A 106 0.87 -16.54 -30.41
N PRO A 107 2.02 -17.17 -30.69
CA PRO A 107 2.11 -18.63 -30.83
C PRO A 107 1.59 -19.40 -29.61
N ASP A 108 1.71 -18.86 -28.40
CA ASP A 108 1.16 -19.47 -27.17
C ASP A 108 -0.33 -19.18 -26.94
N CYS A 109 -0.98 -18.38 -27.79
CA CYS A 109 -2.42 -18.16 -27.73
C CYS A 109 -3.13 -19.09 -28.70
N GLN A 110 -3.77 -20.13 -28.15
CA GLN A 110 -4.65 -21.07 -28.88
C GLN A 110 -5.99 -20.41 -29.24
#